data_AF-A0A0J9EJY7-F1
#
_entry.id   AF-A0A0J9EJY7-F1
#
_cell.length_a   1.000
_cell.length_b   1.000
_cell.length_c   1.000
_cell.angle_alpha   90.00
_cell.angle_beta   90.00
_cell.angle_gamma   90.00
#
_symmetry.space_group_name_H-M   'P 1'
#
loop_
_entity.id
_entity.type
_entity.pdbx_description
1 polymer ?
#
loop_
_entity_poly.entity_id
_entity_poly.type
_entity_poly.pdbx_seq_one_letter_code
_entity_poly.pdbx_strand_id
1 'polypeptide(L)'
;MQSLYPATASLQLTSSEMVAKLCHQINAAVKTLEDVKNTLTPGLTRWLNKIFKGSMIQAELNAHREDELADHYQANRYWIVKSSRRQVQVGEVLTIKDVNCKIAICRADEMKKMFNKTLQLIGIKPTKSTATQPQQDNSIESQPTVDSTPSNEYIDNLYVIDRCGGDY
;
A
#
# COMPACT_ATOMS: atom_id res chain seq x y z
N MET A 1 25.65 33.40 13.96
CA MET A 1 25.53 33.28 12.49
C MET A 1 24.39 32.31 12.20
N GLN A 2 23.26 32.82 11.69
CA GLN A 2 22.12 31.99 11.29
C GLN A 2 22.40 31.44 9.89
N SER A 3 22.50 30.12 9.74
CA SER A 3 22.53 29.47 8.43
C SER A 3 21.09 29.42 7.88
N LEU A 4 20.78 30.35 6.99
CA LEU A 4 19.57 30.34 6.19
C LEU A 4 19.74 29.29 5.09
N TYR A 5 19.24 28.07 5.30
CA TYR A 5 19.11 27.12 4.19
C TYR A 5 17.85 27.52 3.39
N PRO A 6 17.96 27.85 2.10
CA PRO A 6 16.78 27.96 1.26
C PRO A 6 16.22 26.54 1.11
N ALA A 7 15.03 26.31 1.64
CA ALA A 7 14.23 25.16 1.30
C ALA A 7 13.89 25.26 -0.20
N THR A 8 14.70 24.63 -1.05
CA THR A 8 14.35 24.42 -2.44
C THR A 8 13.16 23.48 -2.44
N ALA A 9 11.95 24.05 -2.51
CA ALA A 9 10.75 23.30 -2.83
C ALA A 9 10.94 22.73 -4.24
N SER A 10 11.52 21.54 -4.31
CA SER A 10 11.55 20.74 -5.54
C SER A 10 10.11 20.34 -5.81
N LEU A 11 9.49 20.99 -6.79
CA LEU A 11 8.22 20.55 -7.35
C LEU A 11 8.47 19.17 -7.96
N GLN A 12 8.19 18.12 -7.20
CA GLN A 12 8.16 16.75 -7.71
C GLN A 12 6.98 16.66 -8.68
N LEU A 13 7.27 16.91 -9.96
CA LEU A 13 6.32 16.68 -11.03
C LEU A 13 6.10 15.17 -11.17
N THR A 14 4.87 14.78 -11.44
CA THR A 14 4.58 13.38 -11.78
C THR A 14 5.21 13.03 -13.13
N SER A 15 5.46 11.74 -13.37
CA SER A 15 6.07 11.27 -14.63
C SER A 15 5.28 11.76 -15.86
N SER A 16 3.95 11.68 -15.78
CA SER A 16 3.03 12.19 -16.81
C SER A 16 3.16 13.70 -17.07
N GLU A 17 3.30 14.51 -16.02
CA GLU A 17 3.48 15.96 -16.17
C GLU A 17 4.82 16.31 -16.83
N MET A 18 5.88 15.55 -16.54
CA MET A 18 7.18 15.73 -17.20
C MET A 18 7.11 15.38 -18.69
N VAL A 19 6.45 14.28 -19.05
CA VAL A 19 6.22 13.90 -20.45
C VAL A 19 5.42 14.96 -21.19
N ALA A 20 4.33 15.46 -20.59
CA ALA A 20 3.50 16.50 -21.21
C ALA A 20 4.30 17.79 -21.50
N LYS A 21 5.15 18.21 -20.56
CA LYS A 21 6.04 19.37 -20.75
C LYS A 21 7.06 19.13 -21.84
N LEU A 22 7.69 17.96 -21.87
CA LEU A 22 8.66 17.60 -22.90
C LEU A 22 7.99 17.60 -24.29
N CYS A 23 6.82 16.98 -24.42
CA CYS A 23 6.04 16.98 -25.65
C CYS A 23 5.72 18.40 -26.12
N HIS A 24 5.33 19.29 -25.21
CA HIS A 24 5.07 20.69 -25.54
C HIS A 24 6.32 21.41 -26.06
N GLN A 25 7.46 21.23 -25.38
CA GLN A 25 8.73 21.82 -25.77
C GLN A 25 9.23 21.29 -27.12
N ILE A 26 9.14 19.98 -27.34
CA ILE A 26 9.52 19.36 -28.61
C ILE A 26 8.61 19.88 -29.74
N ASN A 27 7.31 20.00 -29.51
CA ASN A 27 6.38 20.54 -30.50
C ASN A 27 6.69 22.01 -30.82
N ALA A 28 7.05 22.83 -29.82
CA ALA A 28 7.50 24.19 -30.05
C ALA A 28 8.80 24.21 -30.88
N ALA A 29 9.78 23.37 -30.55
CA ALA A 29 11.03 23.25 -31.30
C ALA A 29 10.80 22.80 -32.75
N VAL A 30 9.91 21.83 -32.98
CA VAL A 30 9.54 21.36 -34.32
C VAL A 30 8.90 22.47 -35.14
N LYS A 31 8.04 23.30 -34.54
CA LYS A 31 7.46 24.47 -35.22
C LYS A 31 8.55 25.46 -35.64
N THR A 32 9.44 25.82 -34.72
CA THR A 32 10.55 26.74 -35.04
C THR A 32 11.47 26.16 -36.12
N LEU A 33 11.64 24.83 -36.16
CA LEU A 33 12.44 24.15 -37.17
C LEU A 33 11.78 24.25 -38.55
N GLU A 34 10.45 24.17 -38.61
CA GLU A 34 9.70 24.31 -39.86
C GLU A 34 9.83 25.73 -40.42
N ASP A 35 9.84 26.76 -39.56
CA ASP A 35 10.01 28.16 -39.94
C ASP A 35 11.38 28.43 -40.60
N VAL A 36 12.42 27.71 -40.18
CA VAL A 36 13.79 27.84 -40.72
C VAL A 36 14.16 26.70 -41.68
N LYS A 37 13.20 25.87 -42.10
CA LYS A 37 13.47 24.67 -42.90
C LYS A 37 14.20 24.94 -44.22
N ASN A 38 13.93 26.09 -44.84
CA ASN A 38 14.55 26.48 -46.11
C ASN A 38 16.02 26.94 -45.95
N THR A 39 16.48 27.21 -44.73
CA THR A 39 17.87 27.57 -44.44
C THR A 39 18.70 26.39 -43.94
N LEU A 40 18.04 25.32 -43.46
CA LEU A 40 18.68 24.11 -42.99
C LEU A 40 18.96 23.12 -44.11
N THR A 41 20.08 22.39 -44.00
CA THR A 41 20.33 21.27 -44.91
C THR A 41 19.30 20.16 -44.67
N PRO A 42 18.77 19.52 -45.73
CA PRO A 42 17.77 18.46 -45.58
C PRO A 42 18.21 17.30 -44.66
N GLY A 43 19.52 17.01 -44.64
CA GLY A 43 20.11 16.00 -43.76
C GLY A 43 19.97 16.35 -42.27
N LEU A 44 20.21 17.61 -41.90
CA LEU A 44 20.10 18.08 -40.52
C LEU A 44 18.65 18.05 -40.04
N THR A 45 17.70 18.53 -40.87
CA THR A 45 16.26 18.47 -40.56
C THR A 45 15.78 17.03 -40.36
N ARG A 46 16.26 16.09 -41.17
CA ARG A 46 15.93 14.65 -41.01
C ARG A 46 16.50 14.07 -39.72
N TRP A 47 17.71 14.47 -39.33
CA TRP A 47 18.37 13.99 -38.12
C TRP A 47 17.70 14.53 -36.85
N LEU A 48 17.40 15.83 -36.80
CA LEU A 48 16.69 16.45 -35.68
C LEU A 48 15.30 15.85 -35.48
N ASN A 49 14.55 15.61 -36.55
CA ASN A 49 13.26 14.94 -36.48
C ASN A 49 13.36 13.51 -35.91
N LYS A 50 14.44 12.77 -36.20
CA LYS A 50 14.66 11.45 -35.60
C LYS A 50 14.94 11.56 -34.11
N ILE A 51 15.75 12.54 -33.69
CA ILE A 51 16.05 12.79 -32.28
C ILE A 51 14.77 13.12 -31.52
N PHE A 52 13.99 14.09 -31.98
CA PHE A 52 12.76 14.50 -31.31
C PHE A 52 11.76 13.36 -31.15
N LYS A 53 11.54 12.56 -32.20
CA LYS A 53 10.68 11.38 -32.13
C LYS A 53 11.23 10.32 -31.16
N GLY A 54 12.54 10.04 -31.22
CA GLY A 54 13.19 9.11 -30.31
C GLY A 54 13.07 9.54 -28.85
N SER A 55 13.28 10.83 -28.57
CA SER A 55 13.16 11.42 -27.23
C SER A 55 11.73 11.32 -26.69
N MET A 56 10.71 11.57 -27.52
CA MET A 56 9.31 11.40 -27.09
C MET A 56 9.01 9.95 -26.71
N ILE A 57 9.36 9.00 -27.58
CA ILE A 57 9.13 7.57 -27.36
C ILE A 57 9.84 7.11 -26.07
N GLN A 58 11.09 7.55 -25.87
CA GLN A 58 11.85 7.19 -24.68
C GLN A 58 11.26 7.79 -23.40
N ALA A 59 10.78 9.02 -23.44
CA ALA A 59 10.13 9.64 -22.29
C ALA A 59 8.83 8.93 -21.91
N GLU A 60 8.02 8.56 -22.89
CA GLU A 60 6.78 7.81 -22.67
C GLU A 60 7.05 6.40 -22.12
N LEU A 61 8.04 5.68 -22.66
CA LEU A 61 8.48 4.39 -22.12
C LEU A 61 8.98 4.49 -20.67
N ASN A 62 9.74 5.54 -20.36
CA ASN A 62 10.22 5.76 -19.00
C ASN A 62 9.06 6.06 -18.04
N ALA A 63 8.07 6.83 -18.47
CA ALA A 63 6.89 7.11 -17.66
C ALA A 63 6.08 5.86 -17.35
N HIS A 64 5.84 5.03 -18.36
CA HIS A 64 5.21 3.72 -18.15
C HIS A 64 5.98 2.85 -17.17
N ARG A 65 7.31 2.78 -17.30
CA ARG A 65 8.16 2.02 -16.40
C ARG A 65 8.08 2.54 -14.95
N GLU A 66 8.06 3.85 -14.76
CA GLU A 66 7.93 4.48 -13.44
C GLU A 66 6.58 4.18 -12.80
N ASP A 67 5.49 4.26 -13.57
CA ASP A 67 4.15 3.92 -13.12
C ASP A 67 4.04 2.44 -12.73
N GLU A 68 4.56 1.53 -13.56
CA GLU A 68 4.59 0.08 -13.26
C GLU A 68 5.41 -0.23 -11.99
N LEU A 69 6.54 0.45 -11.81
CA LEU A 69 7.34 0.35 -10.60
C LEU A 69 6.54 0.81 -9.38
N ALA A 70 5.87 1.95 -9.46
CA ALA A 70 5.06 2.48 -8.36
C ALA A 70 3.94 1.51 -7.98
N ASP A 71 3.23 0.95 -8.96
CA ASP A 71 2.19 -0.05 -8.76
C ASP A 71 2.74 -1.33 -8.11
N HIS A 72 3.88 -1.83 -8.60
CA HIS A 72 4.53 -3.01 -8.04
C HIS A 72 4.96 -2.79 -6.58
N TYR A 73 5.56 -1.64 -6.26
CA TYR A 73 5.93 -1.29 -4.89
C TYR A 73 4.69 -1.22 -3.99
N GLN A 74 3.60 -0.62 -4.47
CA GLN A 74 2.36 -0.50 -3.70
C GLN A 74 1.72 -1.86 -3.45
N ALA A 75 1.67 -2.72 -4.47
CA ALA A 75 1.17 -4.08 -4.34
C ALA A 75 2.02 -4.90 -3.34
N ASN A 76 3.35 -4.81 -3.43
CA ASN A 76 4.27 -5.48 -2.51
C ASN A 76 4.05 -5.02 -1.06
N ARG A 77 3.95 -3.70 -0.82
CA ARG A 77 3.64 -3.15 0.50
C ARG A 77 2.32 -3.70 1.04
N TYR A 78 1.27 -3.74 0.21
CA TYR A 78 0.00 -4.31 0.61
C TYR A 78 0.13 -5.79 0.99
N TRP A 79 0.85 -6.58 0.19
CA TRP A 79 1.09 -8.00 0.47
C TRP A 79 1.84 -8.23 1.78
N ILE A 80 2.88 -7.46 2.06
CA ILE A 80 3.65 -7.52 3.31
C ILE A 80 2.74 -7.21 4.51
N VAL A 81 1.94 -6.15 4.45
CA VAL A 81 1.00 -5.81 5.53
C VAL A 81 -0.05 -6.90 5.72
N LYS A 82 -0.58 -7.45 4.62
CA LYS A 82 -1.59 -8.51 4.65
C LYS A 82 -1.03 -9.82 5.21
N SER A 83 0.18 -10.22 4.83
CA SER A 83 0.82 -11.44 5.34
C SER A 83 1.24 -11.29 6.79
N SER A 84 1.78 -10.13 7.18
CA SER A 84 2.12 -9.81 8.57
C SER A 84 0.90 -9.88 9.49
N ARG A 85 -0.24 -9.28 9.10
CA ARG A 85 -1.51 -9.39 9.86
C ARG A 85 -1.98 -10.83 10.04
N ARG A 86 -1.71 -11.71 9.07
CA ARG A 86 -2.03 -13.15 9.19
C ARG A 86 -1.05 -13.88 10.12
N GLN A 87 0.22 -13.48 10.15
CA GLN A 87 1.24 -14.09 11.00
C GLN A 87 1.07 -13.72 12.48
N VAL A 88 0.62 -12.50 12.80
CA VAL A 88 0.38 -12.07 14.20
C VAL A 88 -0.68 -12.94 14.91
N GLN A 89 -1.59 -13.59 14.18
CA GLN A 89 -2.54 -14.55 14.76
C GLN A 89 -1.97 -15.95 15.02
N VAL A 90 -0.76 -16.28 14.53
CA VAL A 90 -0.14 -17.60 14.68
C VAL A 90 0.88 -17.64 15.83
N GLY A 91 1.32 -16.47 16.32
CA GLY A 91 2.29 -16.36 17.41
C GLY A 91 1.74 -16.59 18.81
N GLU A 92 0.42 -16.61 18.98
CA GLU A 92 -0.21 -16.97 20.24
C GLU A 92 -0.27 -18.49 20.34
N VAL A 93 0.40 -19.08 21.34
CA VAL A 93 0.30 -20.52 21.62
C VAL A 93 -1.14 -20.80 22.01
N LEU A 94 -1.95 -21.22 21.04
CA LEU A 94 -3.34 -21.60 21.28
C LEU A 94 -3.33 -22.72 22.33
N THR A 95 -3.96 -22.45 23.46
CA THR A 95 -4.10 -23.47 24.48
C THR A 95 -5.07 -24.53 23.96
N ILE A 96 -4.99 -25.75 24.49
CA ILE A 96 -5.94 -26.83 24.17
C ILE A 96 -7.39 -26.36 24.39
N LYS A 97 -7.62 -25.47 25.36
CA LYS A 97 -8.92 -24.85 25.64
C LYS A 97 -9.42 -23.99 24.48
N ASP A 98 -8.56 -23.17 23.88
CA ASP A 98 -8.93 -22.29 22.77
C ASP A 98 -9.24 -23.08 21.50
N VAL A 99 -8.47 -24.15 21.25
CA VAL A 99 -8.73 -25.08 20.13
C VAL A 99 -10.06 -25.79 20.32
N ASN A 100 -10.32 -26.32 21.53
CA ASN A 100 -11.58 -26.99 21.84
C ASN A 100 -12.78 -26.04 21.74
N CYS A 101 -12.63 -24.78 22.16
CA CYS A 101 -13.65 -23.74 22.01
C CYS A 101 -13.97 -23.49 20.53
N LYS A 102 -12.94 -23.35 19.67
CA LYS A 102 -13.13 -23.21 18.21
C LYS A 102 -13.85 -24.40 17.60
N ILE A 103 -13.48 -25.63 17.98
CA ILE A 103 -14.15 -26.85 17.52
C ILE A 103 -15.63 -26.86 17.92
N ALA A 104 -15.95 -26.46 19.15
CA ALA A 104 -17.32 -26.39 19.62
C ALA A 104 -18.16 -25.37 18.84
N ILE A 105 -17.61 -24.17 18.58
CA ILE A 105 -18.27 -23.14 17.76
C ILE A 105 -18.52 -23.65 16.35
N CYS A 106 -17.51 -24.25 15.71
CA CYS A 106 -17.67 -24.82 14.36
C CYS A 106 -18.76 -25.89 14.31
N ARG A 107 -18.81 -26.80 15.29
CA ARG A 107 -19.88 -27.82 15.38
C ARG A 107 -21.26 -27.19 15.53
N ALA A 108 -21.39 -26.15 16.35
CA ALA A 108 -22.66 -25.45 16.53
C ALA A 108 -23.12 -24.76 15.24
N ASP A 109 -22.21 -24.13 14.51
CA ASP A 109 -22.51 -23.49 13.21
C ASP A 109 -22.90 -24.51 12.13
N GLU A 110 -22.22 -25.66 12.08
CA GLU A 110 -22.59 -26.76 11.19
C GLU A 110 -23.98 -27.32 11.51
N MET A 111 -24.27 -27.55 12.79
CA MET A 111 -25.60 -27.98 13.23
C MET A 111 -26.67 -26.95 12.87
N LYS A 112 -26.41 -25.66 13.09
CA LYS A 112 -27.31 -24.56 12.72
C LYS A 112 -27.54 -24.51 11.21
N LYS A 113 -26.50 -24.72 10.41
CA LYS A 113 -26.59 -24.78 8.95
C LYS A 113 -27.45 -25.95 8.48
N MET A 114 -27.27 -27.13 9.08
CA MET A 114 -28.07 -28.32 8.77
C MET A 114 -29.54 -28.11 9.18
N PHE A 115 -29.78 -27.59 10.38
CA PHE A 115 -31.13 -27.28 10.86
C PHE A 115 -31.85 -26.28 9.95
N ASN A 116 -31.18 -25.19 9.55
CA ASN A 116 -31.76 -24.21 8.63
C ASN A 116 -32.09 -24.80 7.26
N LYS A 117 -31.26 -25.72 6.74
CA LYS A 117 -31.57 -26.47 5.50
C LYS A 117 -32.79 -27.35 5.67
N THR A 118 -32.92 -28.05 6.80
CA THR A 118 -34.10 -28.88 7.10
C THR A 118 -35.36 -28.03 7.21
N LEU A 119 -35.30 -26.87 7.87
CA LEU A 119 -36.44 -25.95 7.93
C LEU A 119 -36.88 -25.46 6.54
N GLN A 120 -35.91 -25.10 5.68
CA GLN A 120 -36.21 -24.72 4.29
C GLN A 120 -36.89 -25.85 3.52
N LEU A 121 -36.44 -27.11 3.71
CA LEU A 121 -37.04 -28.28 3.06
C LEU A 121 -38.50 -28.52 3.50
N ILE A 122 -38.83 -28.15 4.74
CA ILE A 122 -40.17 -28.29 5.33
C ILE A 122 -41.02 -27.01 5.11
N GLY A 123 -40.50 -26.00 4.41
CA GLY A 123 -41.21 -24.75 4.10
C GLY A 123 -41.32 -23.77 5.27
N ILE A 124 -40.57 -24.00 6.36
CA ILE A 124 -40.53 -23.12 7.54
C ILE A 124 -39.40 -22.09 7.36
N LYS A 125 -39.71 -20.81 7.53
CA LYS A 125 -38.71 -19.74 7.45
C LYS A 125 -37.76 -19.82 8.67
N PRO A 126 -36.43 -19.83 8.48
CA PRO A 126 -35.49 -19.79 9.58
C PRO A 126 -35.64 -18.51 10.41
N THR A 127 -35.78 -18.65 11.73
CA THR A 127 -35.82 -17.52 12.65
C THR A 127 -34.41 -16.95 12.85
N LYS A 128 -34.22 -15.64 12.68
CA LYS A 128 -32.95 -14.96 13.00
C LYS A 128 -32.74 -15.02 14.52
N SER A 129 -31.86 -15.90 14.97
CA SER A 129 -31.43 -15.97 16.37
C SER A 129 -30.29 -14.99 16.63
N THR A 130 -30.53 -14.05 17.55
CA THR A 130 -29.53 -13.16 18.16
C THR A 130 -28.45 -13.99 18.83
N ALA A 131 -27.18 -13.67 18.57
CA ALA A 131 -26.03 -14.35 19.15
C ALA A 131 -26.07 -14.26 20.69
N THR A 132 -26.09 -15.41 21.37
CA THR A 132 -25.85 -15.49 22.81
C THR A 132 -24.38 -15.13 23.04
N GLN A 133 -24.12 -13.99 23.70
CA GLN A 133 -22.81 -13.71 24.25
C GLN A 133 -22.44 -14.80 25.26
N PRO A 134 -21.19 -15.28 25.30
CA PRO A 134 -20.73 -16.12 26.39
C PRO A 134 -20.75 -15.29 27.69
N GLN A 135 -21.58 -15.70 28.63
CA GLN A 135 -21.64 -15.14 29.98
C GLN A 135 -20.31 -15.46 30.69
N GLN A 136 -19.51 -14.43 30.94
CA GLN A 136 -18.36 -14.51 31.84
C GLN A 136 -18.87 -14.46 33.28
N ASP A 137 -18.84 -15.60 33.98
CA ASP A 137 -18.92 -15.63 35.43
C ASP A 137 -17.58 -15.12 35.99
N ASN A 138 -17.52 -13.81 36.23
CA ASN A 138 -16.46 -13.19 37.02
C ASN A 138 -17.03 -12.89 38.40
N SER A 139 -16.78 -13.80 39.34
CA SER A 139 -17.02 -13.58 40.77
C SER A 139 -16.23 -12.35 41.22
N ILE A 140 -16.95 -11.33 41.69
CA ILE A 140 -16.40 -10.05 42.14
C ILE A 140 -15.96 -10.24 43.60
N GLU A 141 -14.67 -10.46 43.81
CA GLU A 141 -14.04 -10.22 45.11
C GLU A 141 -13.32 -8.86 45.06
N SER A 142 -13.51 -8.12 46.14
CA SER A 142 -13.33 -6.67 46.30
C SER A 142 -11.94 -6.11 45.98
N GLN A 143 -11.94 -4.83 45.59
CA GLN A 143 -10.77 -3.96 45.39
C GLN A 143 -9.85 -3.83 46.61
N PRO A 144 -8.63 -3.29 46.39
CA PRO A 144 -8.42 -1.92 46.88
C PRO A 144 -7.81 -0.97 45.84
N THR A 145 -8.36 0.25 45.87
CA THR A 145 -7.89 1.51 45.29
C THR A 145 -6.49 1.90 45.77
N VAL A 146 -5.56 2.25 44.88
CA VAL A 146 -4.55 3.33 45.05
C VAL A 146 -4.17 3.92 43.69
N ASP A 147 -4.12 5.25 43.65
CA ASP A 147 -3.90 6.16 42.53
C ASP A 147 -2.49 6.11 41.88
N SER A 148 -2.40 6.46 40.58
CA SER A 148 -1.56 7.58 40.06
C SER A 148 -1.55 7.67 38.52
N THR A 149 -1.68 8.90 38.02
CA THR A 149 -1.70 9.34 36.60
C THR A 149 -0.25 9.54 36.04
N PRO A 150 -0.03 10.08 34.81
CA PRO A 150 0.44 9.38 33.60
C PRO A 150 1.90 9.71 33.17
N SER A 151 2.52 8.88 32.33
CA SER A 151 3.67 9.29 31.47
C SER A 151 3.62 8.45 30.19
N ASN A 152 3.27 9.02 29.04
CA ASN A 152 4.11 9.78 28.09
C ASN A 152 5.50 9.17 27.91
N GLU A 153 5.70 8.44 26.81
CA GLU A 153 6.84 8.64 25.91
C GLU A 153 6.62 7.86 24.61
N TYR A 154 6.28 8.62 23.57
CA TYR A 154 6.39 8.23 22.17
C TYR A 154 7.89 8.19 21.83
N ILE A 155 8.47 7.00 21.69
CA ILE A 155 9.83 6.86 21.17
C ILE A 155 9.75 6.47 19.70
N ASP A 156 9.83 7.51 18.87
CA ASP A 156 10.27 7.47 17.50
C ASP A 156 11.80 7.48 17.51
N ASN A 157 12.43 6.35 17.22
CA ASN A 157 13.87 6.28 16.99
C ASN A 157 14.15 5.36 15.79
N LEU A 158 14.19 6.01 14.64
CA LEU A 158 15.37 6.13 13.77
C LEU A 158 16.11 4.83 13.38
N TYR A 159 16.12 4.63 12.06
CA TYR A 159 17.09 3.85 11.29
C TYR A 159 18.52 3.90 11.85
N VAL A 160 19.12 2.72 12.03
CA VAL A 160 20.57 2.53 11.88
C VAL A 160 20.76 1.45 10.81
N ILE A 161 21.14 1.88 9.60
CA ILE A 161 21.69 0.99 8.57
C ILE A 161 23.15 0.81 8.94
N ASP A 162 23.52 -0.37 9.45
CA ASP A 162 24.92 -0.74 9.54
C ASP A 162 25.35 -1.38 8.20
N ARG A 163 26.18 -0.66 7.45
CA ARG A 163 26.91 -1.23 6.31
C ARG A 163 28.14 -1.94 6.88
N CYS A 164 28.04 -3.24 7.12
CA CYS A 164 29.24 -4.05 7.21
C CYS A 164 29.81 -4.26 5.80
N GLY A 165 30.87 -3.51 5.49
CA GLY A 165 31.82 -3.85 4.43
C GLY A 165 32.56 -5.14 4.80
N GLY A 166 32.58 -6.09 3.87
CA GLY A 166 33.38 -7.30 3.97
C GLY A 166 34.49 -7.25 2.92
N ASP A 167 35.71 -7.06 3.40
CA ASP A 167 36.93 -7.32 2.65
C ASP A 167 37.12 -8.84 2.51
N TYR A 168 37.32 -9.33 1.28
CA TYR A 168 38.22 -10.44 0.91
C TYR A 168 38.57 -10.34 -0.57
#